data_AF-A0A5B7D1U2-F1
#
_entry.id   AF-A0A5B7D1U2-F1
#
_cell.length_a   1.000
_cell.length_b   1.000
_cell.length_c   1.000
_cell.angle_alpha   90.00
_cell.angle_beta   90.00
_cell.angle_gamma   90.00
#
_symmetry.space_group_name_H-M   'P 1'
#
loop_
_entity.id
_entity.type
_entity.pdbx_description
1 polymer ?
#
loop_
_entity_poly.entity_id
_entity_poly.type
_entity_poly.pdbx_seq_one_letter_code
_entity_poly.pdbx_strand_id
1 'polypeptide(L)'
;MPMETANMFNPASKVSKISHCSSMEQYKQMHDKSLKDPEAFWGEITKEFHFEEKVKGKFLDYNFDITKGKIFVRWLEGAKTNICYNCLDRHVLAGKGDQVAFYW
;
A
#
# COMPACT_ATOMS: atom_id res chain seq x y z
N MET A 1 32.64 -21.35 -13.87
CA MET A 1 31.24 -21.78 -13.64
C MET A 1 30.38 -21.05 -14.65
N PRO A 2 29.62 -21.72 -15.53
CA PRO A 2 28.69 -21.04 -16.41
C PRO A 2 27.58 -20.42 -15.55
N MET A 3 27.38 -19.11 -15.63
CA MET A 3 26.19 -18.45 -15.07
C MET A 3 24.99 -18.96 -15.84
N GLU A 4 24.10 -19.71 -15.17
CA GLU A 4 22.78 -20.01 -15.71
C GLU A 4 22.08 -18.69 -16.04
N THR A 5 21.72 -18.50 -17.31
CA THR A 5 20.83 -17.42 -17.70
C THR A 5 19.48 -17.68 -17.02
N ALA A 6 19.12 -16.84 -16.05
CA ALA A 6 17.80 -16.93 -15.43
C ALA A 6 16.73 -16.82 -16.51
N ASN A 7 15.94 -17.88 -16.71
CA ASN A 7 14.83 -17.87 -17.65
C ASN A 7 13.79 -16.86 -17.16
N MET A 8 13.66 -15.74 -17.87
CA MET A 8 12.67 -14.70 -17.57
C MET A 8 11.32 -15.08 -18.18
N PHE A 9 10.30 -15.25 -17.33
CA PHE A 9 8.93 -15.54 -17.77
C PHE A 9 8.06 -14.30 -17.65
N ASN A 10 7.60 -13.79 -18.79
CA ASN A 10 6.72 -12.64 -18.83
C ASN A 10 5.25 -13.06 -18.61
N PRO A 11 4.44 -12.21 -17.93
CA PRO A 11 3.02 -12.48 -17.79
C PRO A 11 2.33 -12.48 -19.16
N ALA A 12 1.30 -13.31 -19.30
CA ALA A 12 0.47 -13.31 -20.50
C ALA A 12 -0.12 -11.91 -20.74
N SER A 13 -0.18 -11.46 -22.01
CA SER A 13 -0.62 -10.11 -22.37
C SER A 13 -2.01 -9.76 -21.83
N LYS A 14 -2.93 -10.73 -21.79
CA LYS A 14 -4.27 -10.55 -21.22
C LYS A 14 -4.23 -10.16 -19.74
N VAL A 15 -3.34 -10.77 -18.96
CA VAL A 15 -3.19 -10.51 -17.52
C VAL A 15 -2.54 -9.15 -17.32
N SER A 16 -1.42 -8.89 -17.98
CA SER A 16 -0.69 -7.61 -17.87
C SER A 16 -1.60 -6.39 -18.15
N LYS A 17 -2.50 -6.47 -19.13
CA LYS A 17 -3.41 -5.37 -19.49
C LYS A 17 -4.45 -5.02 -18.42
N ILE A 18 -4.89 -6.00 -17.61
CA ILE A 18 -5.92 -5.79 -16.59
C ILE A 18 -5.33 -5.58 -15.18
N SER A 19 -4.02 -5.77 -15.02
CA SER A 19 -3.32 -5.57 -13.76
C SER A 19 -3.21 -4.09 -13.39
N HIS A 20 -3.30 -3.78 -12.10
CA HIS A 20 -3.02 -2.44 -11.56
C HIS A 20 -1.59 -1.94 -11.86
N CYS A 21 -0.65 -2.85 -12.06
CA CYS A 21 0.68 -2.60 -12.58
C CYS A 21 0.93 -3.47 -13.81
N SER A 22 0.91 -2.86 -15.00
CA SER A 22 0.88 -3.56 -16.28
C SER A 22 2.26 -3.86 -16.87
N SER A 23 3.33 -3.22 -16.37
CA SER A 23 4.68 -3.41 -16.90
C SER A 23 5.76 -3.24 -15.84
N MET A 24 6.96 -3.78 -16.11
CA MET A 24 8.13 -3.57 -15.26
C MET A 24 8.55 -2.10 -15.19
N GLU A 25 8.31 -1.35 -16.26
CA GLU A 25 8.60 0.08 -16.29
C GLU A 25 7.66 0.85 -15.35
N GLN A 26 6.36 0.57 -15.40
CA GLN A 26 5.39 1.15 -14.47
C GLN A 26 5.72 0.79 -13.02
N TYR A 27 6.09 -0.47 -12.75
CA TYR A 27 6.54 -0.89 -11.43
C TYR A 27 7.71 -0.03 -10.93
N LYS A 28 8.76 0.12 -11.76
CA LYS A 28 9.94 0.93 -11.41
C LYS A 28 9.56 2.37 -11.11
N GLN A 29 8.67 2.97 -11.90
CA GLN A 29 8.20 4.33 -11.66
C GLN A 29 7.42 4.46 -10.34
N MET A 30 6.52 3.52 -10.05
CA MET A 30 5.78 3.49 -8.78
C MET A 30 6.71 3.30 -7.58
N HIS A 31 7.66 2.37 -7.69
CA HIS A 31 8.67 2.09 -6.67
C HIS A 31 9.59 3.29 -6.43
N ASP A 32 10.08 3.92 -7.49
CA ASP A 32 10.90 5.13 -7.38
C ASP A 32 10.14 6.27 -6.69
N LYS A 33 8.85 6.44 -7.03
CA LYS A 33 8.00 7.44 -6.39
C LYS A 33 7.78 7.13 -4.91
N SER A 34 7.55 5.87 -4.55
CA SER A 34 7.33 5.49 -3.15
C SER A 34 8.56 5.69 -2.25
N LEU A 35 9.77 5.67 -2.83
CA LEU A 35 11.02 5.96 -2.13
C LEU A 35 11.36 7.46 -2.08
N LYS A 36 11.19 8.18 -3.21
CA LYS A 36 11.58 9.60 -3.33
C LYS A 36 10.58 10.53 -2.66
N ASP A 37 9.29 10.20 -2.72
CA ASP A 37 8.20 10.98 -2.14
C ASP A 37 7.15 10.03 -1.52
N PRO A 38 7.47 9.44 -0.36
CA PRO A 38 6.59 8.47 0.30
C PRO A 38 5.25 9.08 0.71
N GLU A 39 5.22 10.36 1.11
CA GLU A 39 3.99 11.03 1.51
C GLU A 39 3.03 11.21 0.33
N ALA A 40 3.51 11.67 -0.82
CA ALA A 40 2.65 11.77 -2.00
C ALA A 40 2.20 10.39 -2.51
N PHE A 41 3.08 9.39 -2.52
CA PHE A 41 2.74 8.06 -3.01
C PHE A 41 1.71 7.36 -2.11
N TRP A 42 2.04 7.20 -0.83
CA TRP A 42 1.16 6.52 0.12
C TRP A 42 -0.06 7.37 0.48
N GLY A 43 0.05 8.69 0.42
CA GLY A 43 -1.07 9.60 0.59
C GLY A 43 -2.21 9.32 -0.38
N GLU A 44 -1.91 9.04 -1.66
CA GLU A 44 -2.94 8.60 -2.62
C GLU A 44 -3.59 7.28 -2.22
N ILE A 45 -2.81 6.29 -1.79
CA ILE A 45 -3.32 4.98 -1.36
C ILE A 45 -4.21 5.11 -0.12
N THR A 46 -3.85 5.99 0.83
CA THR A 46 -4.66 6.17 2.05
C THR A 46 -6.06 6.72 1.77
N LYS A 47 -6.30 7.36 0.62
CA LYS A 47 -7.63 7.84 0.23
C LYS A 47 -8.63 6.70 -0.04
N GLU A 48 -8.13 5.49 -0.31
CA GLU A 48 -8.97 4.30 -0.48
C GLU A 48 -9.51 3.75 0.85
N PHE A 49 -9.02 4.27 1.98
CA PHE A 49 -9.42 3.84 3.31
C PHE A 49 -10.27 4.90 4.01
N HIS A 50 -11.17 4.43 4.86
CA HIS A 50 -11.91 5.28 5.77
C HIS A 50 -11.05 5.62 6.99
N PHE A 51 -10.99 6.92 7.30
CA PHE A 51 -10.37 7.45 8.50
C PHE A 51 -11.38 8.35 9.20
N GLU A 52 -11.60 8.09 10.48
CA GLU A 52 -12.44 8.92 11.35
C GLU A 52 -11.75 10.26 11.64
N GLU A 53 -10.44 10.22 11.89
CA GLU A 53 -9.59 11.41 11.97
C GLU A 53 -8.50 11.32 10.91
N LYS A 54 -8.33 12.38 10.11
CA LYS A 54 -7.26 12.50 9.12
C LYS A 54 -5.91 12.72 9.80
N VAL A 55 -4.82 12.53 9.05
CA VAL A 55 -3.45 12.82 9.49
C VAL A 55 -3.36 14.28 9.94
N LYS A 56 -2.79 14.51 11.13
CA LYS A 56 -2.61 15.85 11.73
C LYS A 56 -1.14 16.21 11.95
N GLY A 57 -0.26 15.21 11.96
CA GLY A 57 1.18 15.38 12.17
C GLY A 57 2.00 14.90 10.96
N LYS A 58 3.18 14.35 11.23
CA LYS A 58 4.04 13.82 10.17
C LYS A 58 3.40 12.60 9.51
N PHE A 59 3.49 12.54 8.19
CA PHE A 59 3.02 11.38 7.44
C PHE A 59 3.89 10.14 7.68
N LEU A 60 5.21 10.31 7.70
CA LEU A 60 6.21 9.30 8.02
C LEU A 60 7.33 9.93 8.86
N ASP A 61 7.67 9.30 9.97
CA ASP A 61 8.78 9.70 10.82
C ASP A 61 9.46 8.45 11.39
N TYR A 62 10.77 8.33 11.25
CA TYR A 62 11.48 7.15 11.73
C TYR A 62 12.92 7.46 12.15
N ASN A 63 13.44 6.62 13.04
CA ASN A 63 14.86 6.54 13.35
C ASN A 63 15.27 5.07 13.37
N PHE A 64 16.23 4.71 12.52
CA PHE A 64 16.91 3.41 12.54
C PHE A 64 18.37 3.51 13.00
N ASP A 65 18.85 4.72 13.29
CA ASP A 65 20.21 4.96 13.75
C ASP A 65 20.26 4.87 15.28
N ILE A 66 20.87 3.79 15.77
CA ILE A 66 21.03 3.52 17.20
C ILE A 66 21.85 4.60 17.92
N THR A 67 22.65 5.39 17.20
CA THR A 67 23.47 6.47 17.78
C THR A 67 22.68 7.76 17.98
N LYS A 68 21.56 7.93 17.27
CA LYS A 68 20.74 9.16 17.29
C LYS A 68 19.54 9.08 18.23
N GLY A 69 19.44 8.01 19.02
CA GLY A 69 18.40 7.82 20.02
C GLY A 69 17.61 6.52 19.81
N LYS A 70 16.38 6.49 20.33
CA LYS A 70 15.54 5.28 20.26
C LYS A 70 15.17 4.97 18.82
N ILE A 71 15.15 3.68 18.51
CA ILE A 71 14.63 3.17 17.23
C ILE A 71 13.12 3.29 17.25
N PHE A 72 12.55 3.92 16.21
CA PHE A 72 11.10 4.05 16.06
C PHE A 72 10.71 4.21 14.60
N VAL A 73 9.45 3.88 14.30
CA VAL A 73 8.80 4.17 13.02
C VAL A 73 7.37 4.58 13.33
N ARG A 74 6.94 5.72 12.80
CA ARG A 74 5.60 6.28 12.97
C ARG A 74 5.06 6.66 11.60
N TRP A 75 3.81 6.27 11.36
CA TRP A 75 3.08 6.58 10.14
C TRP A 75 1.75 7.25 10.51
N LEU A 76 1.30 8.18 9.67
CA LEU A 76 -0.03 8.80 9.74
C LEU A 76 -0.32 9.41 11.12
N GLU A 77 0.61 10.21 11.65
CA GLU A 77 0.52 10.73 13.01
C GLU A 77 -0.78 11.53 13.22
N GLY A 78 -1.53 11.16 14.27
CA GLY A 78 -2.81 11.76 14.61
C GLY A 78 -4.01 11.23 13.82
N ALA A 79 -3.80 10.38 12.81
CA ALA A 79 -4.91 9.73 12.12
C ALA A 79 -5.56 8.65 13.00
N LYS A 80 -6.88 8.49 12.87
CA LYS A 80 -7.65 7.45 13.55
C LYS A 80 -8.54 6.71 12.58
N THR A 81 -8.59 5.40 12.74
CA THR A 81 -9.43 4.52 11.94
C THR A 81 -9.83 3.29 12.75
N ASN A 82 -10.86 2.61 12.29
CA ASN A 82 -11.29 1.32 12.82
C ASN A 82 -11.13 0.26 11.73
N ILE A 83 -10.46 -0.85 12.09
CA ILE A 83 -10.19 -1.93 11.15
C ILE A 83 -11.47 -2.66 10.73
N CYS A 84 -12.38 -2.94 11.66
CA CYS A 84 -13.66 -3.57 11.37
C CYS A 84 -14.47 -2.70 10.41
N TYR A 85 -14.49 -1.38 10.62
CA TYR A 85 -15.21 -0.46 9.74
C TYR A 85 -14.70 -0.53 8.29
N ASN A 86 -13.38 -0.58 8.09
CA ASN A 86 -12.79 -0.71 6.77
C ASN A 86 -12.97 -2.11 6.15
N CYS A 87 -13.01 -3.16 6.95
CA CYS A 87 -13.14 -4.53 6.47
C CYS A 87 -14.59 -4.97 6.23
N LEU A 88 -15.56 -4.41 6.97
CA LEU A 88 -16.94 -4.89 7.01
C LEU A 88 -17.95 -3.75 6.85
N ASP A 89 -18.03 -2.85 7.83
CA ASP A 89 -19.14 -1.89 7.95
C ASP A 89 -19.31 -1.05 6.67
N ARG A 90 -18.21 -0.51 6.14
CA ARG A 90 -18.25 0.31 4.91
C ARG A 90 -18.77 -0.47 3.69
N HIS A 91 -18.55 -1.79 3.65
CA HIS A 91 -19.00 -2.63 2.54
C HIS A 91 -20.49 -2.95 2.67
N VAL A 92 -20.95 -3.27 3.89
CA VAL A 92 -22.38 -3.47 4.18
C VAL A 92 -23.17 -2.19 3.89
N LEU A 93 -22.70 -1.04 4.40
CA LEU A 93 -23.31 0.27 4.17
C LEU A 93 -23.32 0.68 2.68
N ALA A 94 -22.36 0.20 1.89
CA ALA A 94 -22.32 0.37 0.45
C ALA A 94 -23.25 -0.60 -0.32
N GLY A 95 -24.14 -1.31 0.38
CA GLY A 95 -25.12 -2.23 -0.23
C GLY A 95 -24.57 -3.60 -0.59
N LYS A 96 -23.39 -3.98 -0.07
CA LYS A 96 -22.76 -5.29 -0.31
C LYS A 96 -22.98 -6.28 0.82
N GLY A 97 -24.05 -6.11 1.60
CA GLY A 97 -24.35 -6.95 2.77
C GLY A 97 -24.55 -8.43 2.44
N ASP A 98 -25.10 -8.73 1.26
CA ASP A 98 -25.32 -10.12 0.81
C ASP A 98 -24.11 -10.73 0.09
N GLN A 99 -23.03 -9.97 -0.09
CA GLN A 99 -21.82 -10.48 -0.73
C GLN A 99 -21.06 -11.38 0.25
N VAL A 100 -20.76 -12.61 -0.18
CA VAL A 100 -19.96 -13.56 0.61
C VAL A 100 -18.60 -12.93 0.95
N ALA A 101 -18.34 -12.73 2.24
CA ALA A 101 -17.09 -12.16 2.74
C ALA A 101 -16.04 -13.24 3.05
N PHE A 102 -16.46 -14.45 3.42
CA PHE A 102 -15.58 -15.53 3.83
C PHE A 102 -16.18 -16.90 3.46
N TYR A 103 -15.35 -17.78 2.90
CA TYR A 103 -15.68 -19.19 2.69
C TYR A 103 -14.98 -20.00 3.79
N TRP A 104 -15.72 -20.86 4.48
CA TRP A 104 -15.21 -21.76 5.51
C TRP A 104 -15.06 -23.18 4.99
#